data_AF-A0A7W1TG03-F1
#
_entry.id   AF-A0A7W1TG03-F1
#
_cell.length_a   1.000
_cell.length_b   1.000
_cell.length_c   1.000
_cell.angle_alpha   90.00
_cell.angle_beta   90.00
_cell.angle_gamma   90.00
#
_symmetry.space_group_name_H-M   'P 1'
#
loop_
_entity.id
_entity.type
_entity.pdbx_description
1 polymer ?
#
loop_
_entity_poly.entity_id
_entity_poly.type
_entity_poly.pdbx_seq_one_letter_code
_entity_poly.pdbx_strand_id
1 'polypeptide(L)'
;HPHRIHWKASARHRSLLVAERHAPGCRRLALVVDTNAVLDGRRFERLIALAATLVDHFLQQGWALTLHGAFCASAETPSAGMAGDRARLMEALALAGATTIPVQEFIPNGRTTVVLSISAFTPAESWPRPLVLTLAECEQLVWLPRRLRG
;
A
#
# COMPACT_ATOMS: atom_id res chain seq x y z
N HIS A 1 -8.66 35.42 -17.25
CA HIS A 1 -8.62 36.02 -15.91
C HIS A 1 -8.97 34.96 -14.86
N PRO A 2 -8.02 34.50 -14.04
CA PRO A 2 -8.32 33.56 -12.95
C PRO A 2 -8.63 34.33 -11.65
N HIS A 3 -9.80 34.08 -11.08
CA HIS A 3 -10.24 34.67 -9.82
C HIS A 3 -9.49 34.03 -8.64
N ARG A 4 -8.62 34.79 -7.99
CA ARG A 4 -7.93 34.39 -6.75
C ARG A 4 -8.94 34.31 -5.61
N ILE A 5 -9.17 33.11 -5.08
CA ILE A 5 -9.99 32.91 -3.88
C ILE A 5 -9.26 33.53 -2.70
N HIS A 6 -9.81 34.62 -2.17
CA HIS A 6 -9.24 35.40 -1.08
C HIS A 6 -9.61 34.76 0.27
N TRP A 7 -8.84 33.73 0.69
CA TRP A 7 -9.07 32.98 1.94
C TRP A 7 -9.24 33.87 3.19
N LYS A 8 -8.55 35.00 3.25
CA LYS A 8 -8.59 35.90 4.40
C LYS A 8 -9.97 36.58 4.62
N ALA A 9 -10.77 36.72 3.56
CA ALA A 9 -12.11 37.32 3.65
C ALA A 9 -13.17 36.35 4.18
N SER A 10 -12.99 35.05 3.96
CA SER A 10 -14.03 34.06 4.24
C SER A 10 -14.03 33.62 5.72
N ALA A 11 -12.92 33.80 6.45
CA ALA A 11 -12.82 33.48 7.87
C ALA A 11 -13.54 34.49 8.79
N ARG A 12 -13.72 35.75 8.37
CA ARG A 12 -14.34 36.79 9.22
C ARG A 12 -15.86 36.63 9.36
N HIS A 13 -16.51 35.91 8.46
CA HIS A 13 -17.97 35.81 8.44
C HIS A 13 -18.56 34.59 9.15
N ARG A 14 -17.82 33.87 10.01
CA ARG A 14 -18.29 32.74 10.86
C ARG A 14 -19.24 31.70 10.20
N SER A 15 -19.39 31.70 8.89
CA SER A 15 -20.38 30.90 8.15
C SER A 15 -19.73 29.85 7.26
N LEU A 16 -18.41 29.70 7.33
CA LEU A 16 -17.72 28.54 6.78
C LEU A 16 -17.83 27.37 7.76
N LEU A 17 -18.98 26.69 7.69
CA LEU A 17 -19.04 25.29 8.05
C LEU A 17 -18.12 24.55 7.07
N VAL A 18 -16.86 24.32 7.47
CA VAL A 18 -16.05 23.27 6.88
C VAL A 18 -16.69 21.96 7.34
N ALA A 19 -17.72 21.52 6.61
CA ALA A 19 -18.12 20.14 6.68
C ALA A 19 -16.98 19.35 6.04
N GLU A 20 -16.20 18.65 6.85
CA GLU A 20 -15.26 17.64 6.38
C GLU A 20 -16.08 16.52 5.72
N ARG A 21 -16.47 16.74 4.46
CA ARG A 21 -17.04 15.70 3.63
C ARG A 21 -15.88 14.78 3.29
N HIS A 22 -15.71 13.73 4.08
CA HIS A 22 -15.04 12.53 3.63
C HIS A 22 -15.69 12.13 2.30
N ALA A 23 -15.05 12.47 1.18
CA ALA A 23 -15.45 11.97 -0.11
C ALA A 23 -15.00 10.50 -0.14
N PRO A 24 -15.92 9.51 -0.11
CA PRO A 24 -15.55 8.10 -0.15
C PRO A 24 -14.69 7.73 -1.38
N GLY A 25 -14.68 8.55 -2.44
CA GLY A 25 -13.81 8.38 -3.61
C GLY A 25 -12.33 8.78 -3.44
N CYS A 26 -11.92 9.32 -2.30
CA CYS A 26 -10.55 9.81 -2.07
C CYS A 26 -9.65 8.84 -1.28
N ARG A 27 -10.15 7.66 -0.88
CA ARG A 27 -9.38 6.67 -0.11
C ARG A 27 -8.55 5.78 -1.03
N ARG A 28 -7.44 6.31 -1.54
CA ARG A 28 -6.48 5.59 -2.37
C ARG A 28 -5.28 5.16 -1.53
N LEU A 29 -4.90 3.90 -1.64
CA LEU A 29 -3.76 3.33 -0.92
C LEU A 29 -2.91 2.49 -1.86
N ALA A 30 -1.60 2.72 -1.85
CA ALA A 30 -0.63 1.80 -2.42
C ALA A 30 -0.21 0.79 -1.35
N LEU A 31 -0.29 -0.50 -1.69
CA LEU A 31 0.25 -1.57 -0.87
C LEU A 31 1.43 -2.19 -1.61
N VAL A 32 2.62 -2.03 -1.04
CA VAL A 32 3.87 -2.57 -1.59
C VAL A 32 4.22 -3.83 -0.81
N VAL A 33 4.50 -4.92 -1.51
CA VAL A 33 4.87 -6.20 -0.90
C VAL A 33 6.33 -6.49 -1.22
N ASP A 34 7.12 -6.66 -0.17
CA ASP A 34 8.50 -7.10 -0.29
C ASP A 34 8.56 -8.49 -0.91
N THR A 35 9.18 -8.55 -2.08
CA THR A 35 9.38 -9.78 -2.85
C THR A 35 10.86 -10.18 -2.83
N ASN A 36 11.72 -9.45 -2.12
CA ASN A 36 13.16 -9.72 -2.01
C ASN A 36 13.44 -10.87 -1.02
N ALA A 37 13.07 -12.08 -1.41
CA ALA A 37 12.95 -13.21 -0.49
C ALA A 37 13.57 -14.52 -0.99
N VAL A 38 14.55 -14.46 -1.91
CA VAL A 38 15.13 -15.65 -2.56
C VAL A 38 15.60 -16.72 -1.57
N LEU A 39 16.01 -16.32 -0.36
CA LEU A 39 16.56 -17.21 0.65
C LEU A 39 15.57 -17.61 1.77
N ASP A 40 14.35 -17.05 1.80
CA ASP A 40 13.39 -17.29 2.89
C ASP A 40 11.95 -17.42 2.37
N GLY A 41 11.71 -18.53 1.66
CA GLY A 41 10.41 -18.84 1.04
C GLY A 41 9.25 -18.90 2.05
N ARG A 42 9.52 -19.29 3.30
CA ARG A 42 8.48 -19.36 4.34
C ARG A 42 8.01 -17.97 4.78
N ARG A 43 8.93 -17.04 5.02
CA ARG A 43 8.58 -15.66 5.34
C ARG A 43 7.93 -14.96 4.17
N PHE A 44 8.37 -15.26 2.95
CA PHE A 44 7.72 -14.80 1.73
C PHE A 44 6.25 -15.22 1.67
N GLU A 45 5.96 -16.51 1.78
CA GLU A 45 4.58 -17.02 1.77
C GLU A 45 3.71 -16.38 2.86
N ARG A 46 4.25 -16.20 4.07
CA ARG A 46 3.55 -15.51 5.17
C ARG A 46 3.23 -14.06 4.81
N LEU A 47 4.19 -13.35 4.20
CA LEU A 47 3.99 -11.96 3.78
C LEU A 47 2.95 -11.84 2.68
N ILE A 48 2.93 -12.76 1.71
CA ILE A 48 1.88 -12.84 0.67
C ILE A 48 0.51 -13.09 1.29
N ALA A 49 0.40 -14.00 2.26
CA ALA A 49 -0.86 -14.27 2.96
C ALA A 49 -1.35 -13.04 3.75
N LEU A 50 -0.45 -12.30 4.40
CA LEU A 50 -0.76 -11.04 5.06
C LEU A 50 -1.22 -9.97 4.06
N ALA A 51 -0.53 -9.83 2.93
CA ALA A 51 -0.91 -8.91 1.87
C ALA A 51 -2.32 -9.22 1.36
N ALA A 52 -2.64 -10.49 1.10
CA ALA A 52 -3.97 -10.92 0.67
C ALA A 52 -5.04 -10.54 1.70
N THR A 53 -4.74 -10.70 2.99
CA THR A 53 -5.67 -10.36 4.08
C THR A 53 -5.92 -8.85 4.15
N LEU A 54 -4.87 -8.04 4.01
CA LEU A 54 -5.00 -6.58 4.01
C LEU A 54 -5.71 -6.06 2.76
N VAL A 55 -5.45 -6.65 1.59
CA VAL A 55 -6.17 -6.34 0.35
C VAL A 55 -7.66 -6.56 0.54
N ASP A 56 -8.05 -7.75 1.02
CA ASP A 56 -9.46 -8.08 1.27
C ASP A 56 -10.11 -7.09 2.24
N HIS A 57 -9.43 -6.82 3.36
CA HIS A 57 -9.90 -5.87 4.36
C HIS A 57 -10.09 -4.46 3.79
N PHE A 58 -9.08 -3.89 3.15
CA PHE A 58 -9.16 -2.51 2.64
C PHE A 58 -10.20 -2.36 1.52
N LEU A 59 -10.33 -3.36 0.64
CA LEU A 59 -11.38 -3.36 -0.39
C LEU A 59 -12.78 -3.40 0.24
N GLN A 60 -12.99 -4.23 1.27
CA GLN A 60 -14.27 -4.26 2.00
C GLN A 60 -14.57 -2.93 2.72
N GLN A 61 -13.54 -2.19 3.14
CA GLN A 61 -13.66 -0.85 3.71
C GLN A 61 -13.80 0.26 2.64
N GLY A 62 -13.91 -0.09 1.36
CA GLY A 62 -14.13 0.86 0.25
C GLY A 62 -12.89 1.61 -0.20
N TRP A 63 -11.68 1.13 0.12
CA TRP A 63 -10.44 1.71 -0.40
C TRP A 63 -10.20 1.30 -1.86
N ALA A 64 -9.70 2.24 -2.65
CA ALA A 64 -9.13 1.94 -3.97
C ALA A 64 -7.65 1.59 -3.80
N LEU A 65 -7.29 0.33 -4.07
CA LEU A 65 -5.94 -0.19 -3.89
C LEU A 65 -5.14 -0.24 -5.19
N THR A 66 -3.84 0.00 -5.07
CA THR A 66 -2.85 -0.41 -6.07
C THR A 66 -1.80 -1.31 -5.41
N LEU A 67 -1.59 -2.50 -5.93
CA LEU A 67 -0.57 -3.45 -5.50
C LEU A 67 0.75 -3.20 -6.22
N HIS A 68 1.85 -3.25 -5.48
CA HIS A 68 3.21 -3.08 -6.00
C HIS A 68 4.12 -4.19 -5.49
N GLY A 69 5.07 -4.60 -6.32
CA GLY A 69 6.00 -5.69 -6.08
C GLY A 69 6.51 -6.23 -7.42
N ALA A 70 7.45 -7.19 -7.39
CA ALA A 70 8.05 -7.73 -8.60
C ALA A 70 7.05 -8.36 -9.58
N PHE A 71 5.90 -8.84 -9.10
CA PHE A 71 4.83 -9.41 -9.91
C PHE A 71 3.99 -8.38 -10.68
N CYS A 72 4.15 -7.09 -10.39
CA CYS A 72 3.53 -5.99 -11.14
C CYS A 72 4.54 -5.20 -11.99
N ALA A 73 5.83 -5.35 -11.69
CA ALA A 73 6.91 -4.59 -12.30
C ALA A 73 7.14 -5.00 -13.76
N SER A 74 7.39 -4.01 -14.62
CA SER A 74 8.02 -4.24 -15.93
C SER A 74 9.48 -3.80 -15.89
N ALA A 75 10.31 -4.31 -16.81
CA ALA A 75 11.71 -3.90 -16.92
C ALA A 75 11.89 -2.39 -17.13
N GLU A 76 10.88 -1.71 -17.67
CA GLU A 76 10.89 -0.27 -17.94
C GLU A 76 10.31 0.56 -16.79
N THR A 77 9.47 -0.03 -15.93
CA THR A 77 8.84 0.68 -14.81
C THR A 77 8.65 -0.27 -13.63
N PRO A 78 9.66 -0.38 -12.74
CA PRO A 78 9.59 -1.24 -11.56
C PRO A 78 8.43 -0.86 -10.63
N SER A 79 8.18 0.44 -10.45
CA SER A 79 7.09 0.97 -9.60
C SER A 79 5.70 0.98 -10.27
N ALA A 80 5.53 0.24 -11.35
CA ALA A 80 4.23 0.07 -11.98
C ALA A 80 3.32 -0.75 -11.05
N GLY A 81 2.30 -0.08 -10.49
CA GLY A 81 1.31 -0.70 -9.63
C GLY A 81 0.18 -1.35 -10.42
N MET A 82 -0.32 -2.48 -9.94
CA MET A 82 -1.53 -3.10 -10.45
C MET A 82 -2.76 -2.62 -9.66
N ALA A 83 -3.75 -2.10 -10.37
CA ALA A 83 -5.08 -1.83 -9.82
C ALA A 83 -6.09 -2.86 -10.39
N GLY A 84 -7.19 -3.07 -9.68
CA GLY A 84 -8.24 -3.96 -10.15
C GLY A 84 -9.28 -4.26 -9.10
N ASP A 85 -10.22 -5.13 -9.47
CA ASP A 85 -11.13 -5.73 -8.52
C ASP A 85 -10.40 -6.73 -7.61
N ARG A 86 -11.13 -7.24 -6.62
CA ARG A 86 -10.62 -8.21 -5.65
C ARG A 86 -10.01 -9.44 -6.31
N ALA A 87 -10.65 -9.99 -7.34
CA ALA A 87 -10.22 -11.24 -7.97
C ALA A 87 -8.85 -11.04 -8.63
N ARG A 88 -8.68 -9.96 -9.39
CA ARG A 88 -7.43 -9.60 -10.04
C ARG A 88 -6.29 -9.37 -9.05
N LEU A 89 -6.55 -8.66 -7.95
CA LEU A 89 -5.50 -8.39 -6.96
C LEU A 89 -5.08 -9.67 -6.21
N MET A 90 -6.03 -10.57 -5.93
CA MET A 90 -5.72 -11.87 -5.32
C MET A 90 -4.93 -12.78 -6.27
N GLU A 91 -5.28 -12.79 -7.56
CA GLU A 91 -4.54 -13.54 -8.57
C GLU A 91 -3.10 -13.05 -8.69
N ALA A 92 -2.88 -11.72 -8.69
CA ALA A 92 -1.54 -11.15 -8.72
C ALA A 92 -0.67 -11.59 -7.54
N LEU A 93 -1.25 -11.65 -6.34
CA LEU A 93 -0.56 -12.16 -5.14
C LEU A 93 -0.29 -13.67 -5.22
N ALA A 94 -1.21 -14.45 -5.78
CA ALA A 94 -1.04 -15.89 -5.94
C ALA A 94 0.06 -16.25 -6.94
N LEU A 95 0.31 -15.39 -7.94
CA LEU A 95 1.36 -15.54 -8.93
C LEU A 95 2.69 -14.88 -8.51
N ALA A 96 2.76 -14.32 -7.30
CA ALA A 96 3.95 -13.63 -6.83
C ALA A 96 5.13 -14.60 -6.65
N GLY A 97 6.25 -14.28 -7.32
CA GLY A 97 7.53 -14.95 -7.12
C GLY A 97 8.50 -14.13 -6.28
N ALA A 98 9.45 -14.79 -5.65
CA ALA A 98 10.59 -14.13 -5.03
C ALA A 98 11.51 -13.51 -6.11
N THR A 99 12.09 -12.36 -5.80
CA THR A 99 13.05 -11.62 -6.62
C THR A 99 14.28 -11.26 -5.80
N THR A 100 15.32 -10.72 -6.45
CA THR A 100 16.45 -10.06 -5.80
C THR A 100 16.32 -8.53 -5.78
N ILE A 101 15.29 -7.99 -6.43
CA ILE A 101 15.09 -6.54 -6.53
C ILE A 101 14.67 -5.99 -5.16
N PRO A 102 15.35 -4.93 -4.65
CA PRO A 102 14.99 -4.31 -3.39
C PRO A 102 13.56 -3.75 -3.39
N VAL A 103 12.83 -3.93 -2.27
CA VAL A 103 11.43 -3.46 -2.12
C VAL A 103 11.27 -1.95 -2.37
N GLN A 104 12.32 -1.17 -2.11
CA GLN A 104 12.35 0.28 -2.28
C GLN A 104 12.07 0.70 -3.72
N GLU A 105 12.44 -0.11 -4.71
CA GLU A 105 12.21 0.19 -6.13
C GLU A 105 10.72 0.11 -6.52
N PHE A 106 9.92 -0.59 -5.71
CA PHE A 106 8.49 -0.75 -5.92
C PHE A 106 7.65 0.31 -5.19
N ILE A 107 8.27 1.19 -4.39
CA ILE A 107 7.54 2.23 -3.65
C ILE A 107 7.16 3.37 -4.61
N PRO A 108 5.85 3.64 -4.82
CA PRO A 108 5.43 4.72 -5.69
C PRO A 108 5.61 6.09 -5.03
N ASN A 109 6.04 7.07 -5.83
CA ASN A 109 6.15 8.46 -5.38
C ASN A 109 4.78 9.14 -5.25
N GLY A 110 4.64 10.04 -4.27
CA GLY A 110 3.48 10.91 -4.13
C GLY A 110 2.17 10.21 -3.76
N ARG A 111 2.23 8.97 -3.26
CA ARG A 111 1.05 8.19 -2.86
C ARG A 111 1.15 7.74 -1.41
N THR A 112 0.03 7.78 -0.70
CA THR A 112 -0.11 7.12 0.60
C THR A 112 0.18 5.64 0.42
N THR A 113 1.20 5.16 1.12
CA THR A 113 1.79 3.85 0.86
C THR A 113 1.98 3.10 2.18
N VAL A 114 1.56 1.84 2.19
CA VAL A 114 1.93 0.86 3.21
C VAL A 114 2.88 -0.14 2.54
N VAL A 115 4.03 -0.39 3.16
CA VAL A 115 5.01 -1.37 2.70
C VAL A 115 5.01 -2.52 3.69
N LEU A 116 4.76 -3.73 3.20
CA LEU A 116 4.92 -4.97 3.96
C LEU A 116 6.31 -5.49 3.66
N SER A 117 7.15 -5.61 4.68
CA SER A 117 8.57 -5.93 4.53
C SER A 117 8.96 -7.17 5.32
N ILE A 118 9.87 -7.99 4.79
CA ILE A 118 10.40 -9.12 5.56
C ILE A 118 11.28 -8.62 6.71
N SER A 119 12.06 -7.57 6.44
CA SER A 119 13.04 -6.99 7.36
C SER A 119 12.84 -5.48 7.50
N ALA A 120 13.28 -4.91 8.63
CA ALA A 120 13.23 -3.47 8.84
C ALA A 120 14.15 -2.75 7.84
N PHE A 121 13.67 -1.63 7.30
CA PHE A 121 14.48 -0.72 6.50
C PHE A 121 13.93 0.70 6.61
N THR A 122 14.76 1.68 6.27
CA THR A 122 14.35 3.08 6.19
C THR A 122 14.05 3.42 4.73
N PRO A 123 12.81 3.79 4.37
CA PRO A 123 12.50 4.23 3.01
C PRO A 123 13.21 5.55 2.73
N ALA A 124 13.51 5.81 1.45
CA ALA A 124 14.03 7.10 1.02
C ALA A 124 13.06 8.24 1.41
N GLU A 125 13.61 9.43 1.63
CA GLU A 125 12.80 10.61 1.93
C GLU A 125 11.79 10.86 0.79
N SER A 126 10.52 10.66 1.12
CA SER A 126 9.42 10.76 0.18
C SER A 126 8.21 11.33 0.92
N TRP A 127 7.38 12.07 0.18
CA TRP A 127 6.14 12.62 0.72
C TRP A 127 4.94 12.16 -0.12
N PRO A 128 3.89 11.59 0.51
CA PRO A 128 3.79 11.24 1.92
C PRO A 128 4.77 10.11 2.30
N ARG A 129 5.23 10.10 3.56
CA ARG A 129 6.17 9.08 4.06
C ARG A 129 5.48 7.71 4.09
N PRO A 130 6.06 6.66 3.45
CA PRO A 130 5.51 5.31 3.52
C PRO A 130 5.47 4.77 4.96
N LEU A 131 4.38 4.12 5.32
CA LEU A 131 4.31 3.31 6.54
C LEU A 131 4.92 1.95 6.24
N VAL A 132 6.08 1.65 6.83
CA VAL A 132 6.73 0.34 6.69
C VAL A 132 6.31 -0.52 7.87
N LEU A 133 5.75 -1.69 7.57
CA LEU A 133 5.39 -2.73 8.52
C LEU A 133 6.25 -3.96 8.23
N THR A 134 7.07 -4.35 9.19
CA THR A 134 7.82 -5.61 9.12
C THR A 134 6.87 -6.80 9.28
N LEU A 135 7.33 -7.99 8.87
CA LEU A 135 6.57 -9.23 9.05
C LEU A 135 6.17 -9.43 10.52
N ALA A 136 7.08 -9.16 11.45
CA ALA A 136 6.82 -9.29 12.89
C ALA A 136 5.73 -8.34 13.39
N GLU A 137 5.66 -7.12 12.86
CA GLU A 137 4.60 -6.15 13.18
C GLU A 137 3.27 -6.55 12.52
N CYS A 138 3.30 -7.00 11.26
CA CYS A 138 2.11 -7.45 10.53
C CYS A 138 1.43 -8.64 11.23
N GLU A 139 2.20 -9.57 11.79
CA GLU A 139 1.70 -10.73 12.51
C GLU A 139 1.01 -10.38 13.83
N GLN A 140 1.30 -9.20 14.39
CA GLN A 140 0.57 -8.67 15.55
C GLN A 140 -0.74 -7.99 15.15
N LEU A 141 -0.82 -7.48 13.92
CA LEU A 141 -2.00 -6.77 13.39
C LEU A 141 -3.03 -7.72 12.78
N VAL A 142 -2.60 -8.87 12.27
CA VAL A 142 -3.46 -9.81 11.54
C VAL A 142 -3.41 -11.17 12.20
N TRP A 143 -4.58 -11.69 12.59
CA TRP A 143 -4.69 -13.07 13.05
C TRP A 143 -4.57 -14.02 11.86
N LEU A 144 -3.38 -14.57 11.62
CA LEU A 144 -3.18 -15.59 10.59
C LEU A 144 -3.70 -16.96 11.05
N PRO A 145 -4.29 -17.79 10.17
CA PRO A 145 -4.67 -19.17 10.48
C PRO A 145 -3.49 -19.98 11.06
N ARG A 146 -3.77 -20.89 11.99
CA ARG A 146 -2.76 -21.70 12.71
C ARG A 146 -1.69 -22.35 11.82
N ARG A 147 -2.04 -22.74 10.58
CA ARG A 147 -1.13 -23.41 9.63
C ARG A 147 0.03 -22.52 9.15
N LEU A 148 -0.11 -21.20 9.24
CA LEU A 148 0.90 -20.23 8.80
C LEU A 148 1.79 -19.69 9.95
N ARG A 149 1.54 -20.09 11.20
CA ARG A 149 2.24 -19.56 12.39
C ARG A 149 3.52 -20.30 12.77
N GLY A 150 3.64 -21.55 12.35
CA GLY A 150 4.72 -22.44 12.78
C GLY A 150 6.08 -21.99 12.30
#